data_AF-A0AA43EKQ7-F1
#
_entry.id   AF-A0AA43EKQ7-F1
#
_cell.length_a   1.000
_cell.length_b   1.000
_cell.length_c   1.000
_cell.angle_alpha   90.00
_cell.angle_beta   90.00
_cell.angle_gamma   90.00
#
_symmetry.space_group_name_H-M   'P 1'
#
loop_
_entity.id
_entity.type
_entity.pdbx_description
1 polymer ?
#
loop_
_entity_poly.entity_id
_entity_poly.type
_entity_poly.pdbx_seq_one_letter_code
_entity_poly.pdbx_strand_id
1 'polypeptide(L)'
;MPFERGRLKTGGRQRGSPNKSTQKVRRLCREVLETEEFQHKWRQYFANTSLDEIEPKLLTLAFHYAYGRPREQIQLSGMDSDTPSPKIVFYIPDNGRQLP
;
A
#
# COMPACT_ATOMS: atom_id res chain seq x y z
N MET A 1 -37.52 18.04 -6.40
CA MET A 1 -37.08 18.30 -5.02
C MET A 1 -35.57 18.18 -4.96
N PRO A 2 -34.82 19.24 -4.59
CA PRO A 2 -33.37 19.14 -4.44
C PRO A 2 -33.00 18.22 -3.27
N PHE A 3 -31.97 17.41 -3.44
CA PHE A 3 -31.47 16.52 -2.40
C PHE A 3 -30.76 17.32 -1.30
N GLU A 4 -31.28 17.28 -0.08
CA GLU A 4 -30.62 17.85 1.09
C GLU A 4 -29.70 16.81 1.74
N ARG A 5 -28.39 17.11 1.80
CA ARG A 5 -27.43 16.27 2.52
C ARG A 5 -27.75 16.33 4.03
N GLY A 6 -27.96 15.16 4.64
CA GLY A 6 -28.09 15.03 6.09
C GLY A 6 -26.85 15.56 6.84
N ARG A 7 -27.05 16.01 8.09
CA ARG A 7 -25.99 16.59 8.95
C ARG A 7 -24.77 15.68 9.02
N LEU A 8 -23.58 16.28 8.91
CA LEU A 8 -22.29 15.61 9.14
C LEU A 8 -22.27 15.00 10.54
N LYS A 9 -21.90 13.72 10.61
CA LYS A 9 -21.82 12.96 11.87
C LYS A 9 -20.72 13.57 12.76
N THR A 10 -21.12 14.23 13.84
CA THR A 10 -20.21 14.91 14.80
C THR A 10 -19.69 13.99 15.91
N GLY A 11 -20.28 12.81 16.09
CA GLY A 11 -19.91 11.86 17.16
C GLY A 11 -19.56 10.46 16.67
N GLY A 12 -18.62 9.81 17.36
CA GLY A 12 -18.19 8.44 17.11
C GLY A 12 -17.07 8.31 16.08
N ARG A 13 -16.76 7.07 15.70
CA ARG A 13 -15.66 6.74 14.79
C ARG A 13 -15.91 7.36 13.40
N GLN A 14 -15.12 8.38 13.05
CA GLN A 14 -15.18 9.06 11.76
C GLN A 14 -14.87 8.06 10.62
N ARG A 15 -15.59 8.18 9.50
CA ARG A 15 -15.35 7.37 8.30
C ARG A 15 -13.93 7.65 7.81
N GLY A 16 -13.10 6.62 7.69
CA GLY A 16 -11.68 6.76 7.36
C GLY A 16 -10.73 6.90 8.55
N SER A 17 -11.24 6.93 9.78
CA SER A 17 -10.38 6.85 10.98
C SER A 17 -9.65 5.49 11.02
N PRO A 18 -8.31 5.49 11.19
CA PRO A 18 -7.52 4.28 11.18
C PRO A 18 -8.00 3.31 12.25
N ASN A 19 -8.10 2.03 11.90
CA ASN A 19 -8.27 1.03 12.94
C ASN A 19 -6.93 0.89 13.67
N LYS A 20 -6.88 1.21 14.97
CA LYS A 20 -5.66 1.07 15.77
C LYS A 20 -5.07 -0.33 15.67
N SER A 21 -5.92 -1.36 15.55
CA SER A 21 -5.47 -2.73 15.32
C SER A 21 -4.75 -2.88 13.98
N THR A 22 -5.27 -2.33 12.90
CA THR A 22 -4.64 -2.38 11.57
C THR A 22 -3.30 -1.64 11.54
N GLN A 23 -3.12 -0.55 12.30
CA GLN A 23 -1.82 0.11 12.42
C GLN A 23 -0.79 -0.74 13.16
N LYS A 24 -1.19 -1.39 14.27
CA LYS A 24 -0.32 -2.31 15.01
C LYS A 24 0.11 -3.48 14.14
N VAL A 25 -0.82 -4.07 13.38
CA VAL A 25 -0.53 -5.16 12.43
C VAL A 25 0.45 -4.69 11.36
N ARG A 26 0.24 -3.51 10.75
CA ARG A 26 1.17 -2.95 9.75
C ARG A 26 2.59 -2.79 10.29
N ARG A 27 2.71 -2.24 11.49
CA ARG A 27 4.00 -2.03 12.15
C ARG A 27 4.70 -3.35 12.41
N LEU A 28 4.01 -4.30 13.01
CA LEU A 28 4.56 -5.63 13.28
C LEU A 28 5.00 -6.34 11.99
N CYS A 29 4.21 -6.24 10.92
CA CYS A 29 4.59 -6.79 9.63
C CYS A 29 5.87 -6.13 9.06
N ARG A 30 6.03 -4.80 9.18
CA ARG A 30 7.27 -4.13 8.76
C ARG A 30 8.48 -4.59 9.57
N GLU A 31 8.35 -4.61 10.90
CA GLU A 31 9.42 -5.04 11.79
C GLU A 31 9.90 -6.45 11.43
N VAL A 32 8.98 -7.38 11.10
CA VAL A 32 9.34 -8.73 10.63
C VAL A 32 10.04 -8.70 9.27
N LEU A 33 9.50 -7.98 8.29
CA LEU A 33 10.05 -7.92 6.93
C LEU A 33 11.43 -7.24 6.86
N GLU A 34 11.68 -6.28 7.74
CA GLU A 34 12.93 -5.50 7.81
C GLU A 34 14.04 -6.23 8.58
N THR A 35 13.74 -7.32 9.29
CA THR A 35 14.78 -8.12 9.95
C THR A 35 15.76 -8.73 8.96
N GLU A 36 17.05 -8.70 9.29
CA GLU A 36 18.10 -9.32 8.48
C GLU A 36 17.87 -10.82 8.33
N GLU A 37 17.39 -11.50 9.37
CA GLU A 37 17.07 -12.93 9.33
C GLU A 37 16.01 -13.27 8.29
N PHE A 38 14.92 -12.48 8.23
CA PHE A 38 13.87 -12.67 7.24
C PHE A 38 14.41 -12.46 5.83
N GLN A 39 15.13 -11.36 5.61
CA GLN A 39 15.70 -11.06 4.30
C GLN A 39 16.74 -12.09 3.84
N HIS A 40 17.53 -12.64 4.77
CA HIS A 40 18.51 -13.66 4.48
C HIS A 40 17.85 -14.97 4.09
N LYS A 41 16.85 -15.43 4.88
CA LYS A 41 16.07 -16.63 4.56
C LYS A 41 15.38 -16.52 3.21
N TRP A 42 14.80 -15.37 2.89
CA TRP A 42 14.16 -15.16 1.59
C TRP A 42 15.15 -15.11 0.42
N ARG A 43 16.31 -14.47 0.60
CA ARG A 43 17.37 -14.47 -0.41
C ARG A 43 17.87 -15.89 -0.70
N GLN A 44 18.12 -16.67 0.34
CA GLN A 44 18.52 -18.07 0.21
C GLN A 44 17.43 -18.90 -0.48
N TYR A 45 16.18 -18.67 -0.13
CA TYR A 45 15.04 -19.36 -0.74
C TYR A 45 14.92 -19.06 -2.24
N PHE A 46 14.97 -17.79 -2.65
CA PHE A 46 14.94 -17.42 -4.07
C PHE A 46 16.17 -17.86 -4.86
N ALA A 47 17.32 -18.01 -4.20
CA ALA A 47 18.54 -18.50 -4.85
C ALA A 47 18.48 -20.00 -5.16
N ASN A 48 17.72 -20.77 -4.38
CA ASN A 48 17.74 -22.24 -4.41
C ASN A 48 16.45 -22.88 -4.91
N THR A 49 15.37 -22.12 -5.07
CA THR A 49 14.05 -22.63 -5.46
C THR A 49 13.64 -22.09 -6.83
N SER A 50 13.11 -22.94 -7.72
CA SER A 50 12.47 -22.46 -8.94
C SER A 50 11.20 -21.72 -8.57
N LEU A 51 11.04 -20.49 -9.06
CA LEU A 51 9.90 -19.63 -8.78
C LEU A 51 8.56 -20.30 -9.17
N ASP A 52 7.95 -21.02 -8.24
CA ASP A 52 6.58 -21.52 -8.38
C ASP A 52 5.60 -20.38 -8.08
N GLU A 53 4.46 -20.32 -8.79
CA GLU A 53 3.53 -19.16 -8.77
C GLU A 53 2.99 -18.76 -7.38
N ILE A 54 3.04 -19.66 -6.40
CA ILE A 54 2.51 -19.43 -5.04
C ILE A 54 3.45 -18.55 -4.21
N GLU A 55 4.76 -18.64 -4.44
CA GLU A 55 5.79 -17.99 -3.60
C GLU A 55 5.85 -16.47 -3.81
N PRO A 56 5.80 -15.95 -5.06
CA PRO A 56 5.69 -14.51 -5.30
C PRO A 56 4.40 -13.93 -4.72
N LYS A 57 3.30 -14.70 -4.71
CA LYS A 57 2.01 -14.27 -4.15
C LYS A 57 2.08 -14.13 -2.64
N LEU A 58 2.79 -15.03 -1.94
CA LEU A 58 3.01 -14.93 -0.50
C LEU A 58 3.79 -13.65 -0.16
N LEU A 59 4.88 -13.40 -0.87
CA LEU A 59 5.69 -12.19 -0.66
C LEU A 59 4.87 -10.93 -0.91
N THR A 60 4.12 -10.91 -2.02
CA THR A 60 3.22 -9.80 -2.37
C THR A 60 2.18 -9.54 -1.28
N LEU A 61 1.58 -10.59 -0.72
CA LEU A 61 0.64 -10.46 0.40
C LEU A 61 1.31 -9.87 1.64
N ALA A 62 2.51 -10.31 1.99
CA ALA A 62 3.24 -9.79 3.14
C ALA A 62 3.54 -8.29 2.97
N PHE A 63 4.01 -7.87 1.79
CA PHE A 63 4.23 -6.45 1.48
C PHE A 63 2.93 -5.64 1.50
N HIS A 64 1.81 -6.20 1.03
CA HIS A 64 0.50 -5.55 1.12
C HIS A 64 0.06 -5.28 2.56
N TYR A 65 0.34 -6.19 3.49
CA TYR A 65 0.01 -5.99 4.90
C TYR A 65 0.92 -4.99 5.59
N ALA A 66 2.22 -4.94 5.23
CA ALA A 66 3.19 -4.03 5.83
C ALA A 66 3.08 -2.59 5.30
N TYR A 67 2.98 -2.44 3.97
CA TYR A 67 3.10 -1.15 3.29
C TYR A 67 1.80 -0.70 2.62
N GLY A 68 0.86 -1.62 2.41
CA GLY A 68 -0.37 -1.37 1.65
C GLY A 68 -0.25 -1.86 0.21
N ARG A 69 -1.37 -1.82 -0.51
CA ARG A 69 -1.36 -2.11 -1.94
C ARG A 69 -0.75 -0.94 -2.70
N PRO A 70 0.19 -1.18 -3.64
CA PRO A 70 0.64 -0.14 -4.54
C PRO A 70 -0.57 0.44 -5.28
N ARG A 71 -0.56 1.76 -5.47
CA ARG A 71 -1.60 2.46 -6.24
C ARG A 71 -1.00 2.89 -7.56
N GLU A 72 -1.74 2.65 -8.63
CA GLU A 72 -1.46 3.23 -9.92
C GLU A 72 -1.96 4.67 -9.93
N GLN A 73 -1.09 5.60 -10.30
CA GLN A 73 -1.49 6.95 -10.66
C GLN A 73 -1.07 7.21 -12.09
N ILE A 74 -2.05 7.48 -12.93
CA ILE A 74 -1.85 7.90 -14.30
C ILE A 74 -1.54 9.39 -14.25
N GLN A 75 -0.30 9.77 -14.52
CA GLN A 75 0.07 11.17 -14.69
C GLN A 75 -0.08 11.50 -16.18
N LEU A 76 -1.12 12.26 -16.51
CA LEU A 76 -1.29 12.87 -17.82
C LEU A 76 -0.36 14.07 -17.90
N SER A 77 0.80 13.90 -18.54
CA SER A 77 1.71 15.01 -18.83
C SER A 77 1.52 15.43 -20.28
N GLY A 78 1.00 16.63 -20.50
CA GLY A 78 0.86 17.24 -21.83
C GLY A 78 -0.36 18.13 -21.92
N MET A 79 -0.18 19.43 -21.69
CA MET A 79 -1.18 20.44 -22.04
C MET A 79 -0.84 21.15 -23.36
N ASP A 80 0.32 20.86 -24.00
CA ASP A 80 0.81 21.61 -25.16
C ASP A 80 1.29 20.77 -26.37
N SER A 81 0.96 19.47 -26.46
CA SER A 81 1.23 18.72 -27.69
C SER A 81 0.23 17.60 -27.90
N ASP A 82 -0.25 17.49 -29.14
CA ASP A 82 -1.38 16.72 -29.69
C ASP A 82 -1.40 15.19 -29.48
N THR A 83 -0.70 14.66 -28.48
CA THR A 83 -0.80 13.25 -28.05
C THR A 83 -0.33 13.09 -26.60
N PRO A 84 -1.23 12.95 -25.62
CA PRO A 84 -0.80 12.68 -24.25
C PRO A 84 -0.23 11.25 -24.18
N SER A 85 1.07 11.15 -23.91
CA SER A 85 1.71 9.85 -23.62
C SER A 85 1.45 9.49 -22.15
N PRO A 86 0.63 8.47 -21.84
CA PRO A 86 0.36 8.12 -20.45
C PRO A 86 1.62 7.53 -19.80
N LYS A 87 2.09 8.16 -18.71
CA LYS A 87 3.13 7.58 -17.85
C LYS A 87 2.45 6.92 -16.65
N ILE A 88 2.56 5.60 -16.56
CA ILE A 88 2.09 4.81 -15.41
C ILE A 88 3.18 4.84 -14.35
N VAL A 89 2.87 5.39 -13.18
CA VAL A 89 3.78 5.38 -12.02
C VAL A 89 3.15 4.56 -10.90
N PHE A 90 3.84 3.51 -10.47
CA PHE A 90 3.49 2.74 -9.29
C PHE A 90 4.13 3.39 -8.06
N TYR A 91 3.34 3.66 -7.03
CA TYR A 91 3.87 4.08 -5.74
C TYR A 91 3.15 3.35 -4.61
N ILE A 92 3.90 3.09 -3.55
CA ILE A 92 3.33 2.73 -2.26
C ILE A 92 2.90 4.06 -1.64
N PRO A 93 1.61 4.26 -1.33
CA PRO A 93 1.18 5.47 -0.65
C PRO A 93 1.80 5.48 0.74
N ASP A 94 2.91 6.21 0.89
CA ASP A 94 3.32 6.67 2.20
C ASP A 94 2.23 7.65 2.61
N ASN A 95 1.36 7.22 3.52
CA ASN A 95 0.31 8.07 4.05
C ASN A 95 1.03 9.08 4.96
N GLY A 96 1.73 10.07 4.38
CA GLY A 96 2.67 11.00 4.99
C GLY A 96 2.14 11.59 6.30
N ARG A 97 2.28 10.82 7.37
CA ARG A 97 1.79 11.15 8.69
C ARG A 97 2.90 10.78 9.63
N GLN A 98 3.60 11.84 10.06
CA GLN A 98 4.53 11.82 11.17
C GLN A 98 3.97 10.90 12.25
N LEU A 99 4.72 9.84 12.55
CA LEU A 99 4.53 9.10 13.78
C LEU A 99 4.72 10.10 14.93
N PRO A 100 3.85 10.10 15.95
CA PRO A 100 4.04 10.93 17.15
C PRO A 100 5.32 10.52 17.89
#